data_AF-C8PLS7-F1
#
_entry.id   AF-C8PLS7-F1
#
_cell.length_a   1.000
_cell.length_b   1.000
_cell.length_c   1.000
_cell.angle_alpha   90.00
_cell.angle_beta   90.00
_cell.angle_gamma   90.00
#
_symmetry.space_group_name_H-M   'P 1'
#
loop_
_entity.id
_entity.type
_entity.pdbx_description
1 polymer ?
#
loop_
_entity_poly.entity_id
_entity_poly.type
_entity_poly.pdbx_seq_one_letter_code
_entity_poly.pdbx_strand_id
1 'polypeptide(L)'
;MAETPNIHIDTIRASFFKNRVTKKHHTKIGLLKSIAKNHGLKWRKMQDTKEIKIAGRYEFRGLKIINIYELEDLSIFYATTKSLNSCDKKAIIEFYGLRQYHKPAPPLDLIAELLDAINNVSSIDLCYDSHTPFNLDAFKIIKYGSTAYVKAEFGTLQRIYFYDKALKNDLSFSLYRAEATAPIIDLNKPALLPKTERLELQLHQAVSDFKDILKLATSSPNNR
;
A
#
# COMPACT_ATOMS: atom_id res chain seq x y z
N MET A 1 20.50 -3.17 -24.00
CA MET A 1 19.76 -2.18 -23.18
C MET A 1 18.96 -2.98 -22.17
N ALA A 2 19.20 -2.83 -20.87
CA ALA A 2 18.42 -3.58 -19.88
C ALA A 2 16.97 -3.09 -19.93
N GLU A 3 16.02 -4.00 -20.14
CA GLU A 3 14.60 -3.69 -20.06
C GLU A 3 14.32 -3.04 -18.70
N THR A 4 13.55 -1.94 -18.71
CA THR A 4 13.17 -1.30 -17.46
C THR A 4 12.31 -2.30 -16.68
N PRO A 5 12.68 -2.69 -15.45
CA PRO A 5 11.91 -3.68 -14.70
C PRO A 5 10.47 -3.21 -14.56
N ASN A 6 9.54 -4.10 -14.85
CA ASN A 6 8.10 -3.83 -14.85
C ASN A 6 7.57 -3.71 -13.41
N ILE A 7 7.89 -2.58 -12.76
CA ILE A 7 7.49 -2.26 -11.39
C ILE A 7 6.05 -1.72 -11.40
N HIS A 8 5.22 -2.27 -10.53
CA HIS A 8 3.82 -1.88 -10.36
C HIS A 8 3.56 -1.37 -8.95
N ILE A 9 2.41 -0.73 -8.75
CA ILE A 9 1.88 -0.43 -7.41
C ILE A 9 0.99 -1.60 -7.00
N ASP A 10 1.22 -2.21 -5.84
CA ASP A 10 0.34 -3.23 -5.28
C ASP A 10 -0.68 -2.63 -4.30
N THR A 11 -0.27 -1.63 -3.52
CA THR A 11 -1.13 -1.03 -2.50
C THR A 11 -0.93 0.47 -2.40
N ILE A 12 -2.01 1.23 -2.25
CA ILE A 12 -1.97 2.67 -1.95
C ILE A 12 -2.61 2.89 -0.58
N ARG A 13 -1.98 3.72 0.27
CA ARG A 13 -2.54 4.10 1.56
C ARG A 13 -2.60 5.60 1.70
N ALA A 14 -3.70 6.10 2.24
CA ALA A 14 -3.89 7.52 2.48
C ALA A 14 -4.50 7.78 3.85
N SER A 15 -3.78 8.55 4.67
CA SER A 15 -4.27 9.03 5.95
C SER A 15 -5.05 10.35 5.78
N PHE A 16 -6.12 10.52 6.54
CA PHE A 16 -6.95 11.71 6.45
C PHE A 16 -7.69 12.02 7.74
N PHE A 17 -8.12 13.27 7.87
CA PHE A 17 -9.00 13.68 8.95
C PHE A 17 -10.46 13.41 8.57
N LYS A 18 -11.08 12.37 9.12
CA LYS A 18 -12.39 11.84 8.68
C LYS A 18 -13.55 12.84 8.80
N ASN A 19 -13.49 13.70 9.82
CA ASN A 19 -14.51 14.74 10.06
C ASN A 19 -14.14 16.10 9.46
N ARG A 20 -13.00 16.23 8.76
CA ARG A 20 -12.63 17.50 8.13
C ARG A 20 -13.66 17.82 7.05
N VAL A 21 -14.21 19.03 7.13
CA VAL A 21 -15.18 19.53 6.17
C VAL A 21 -14.46 19.91 4.88
N THR A 22 -14.98 19.41 3.77
CA THR A 22 -14.52 19.74 2.41
C THR A 22 -15.06 21.10 1.99
N LYS A 23 -14.53 21.69 0.90
CA LYS A 23 -15.07 22.95 0.36
C LYS A 23 -16.56 22.87 -0.01
N LYS A 24 -17.07 21.65 -0.23
CA LYS A 24 -18.48 21.34 -0.54
C LYS A 24 -19.32 21.01 0.71
N HIS A 25 -18.90 21.45 1.91
CA HIS A 25 -19.59 21.24 3.20
C HIS A 25 -19.81 19.78 3.66
N HIS A 26 -19.32 18.77 2.94
CA HIS A 26 -19.33 17.38 3.43
C HIS A 26 -18.12 17.09 4.32
N THR A 27 -18.29 16.27 5.36
CA THR A 27 -17.14 15.60 6.00
C THR A 27 -16.46 14.68 5.00
N LYS A 28 -15.14 14.48 5.10
CA LYS A 28 -14.42 13.53 4.23
C LYS A 28 -15.08 12.15 4.22
N ILE A 29 -15.51 11.65 5.38
CA ILE A 29 -16.17 10.34 5.43
C ILE A 29 -17.56 10.36 4.77
N GLY A 30 -18.29 11.47 4.87
CA GLY A 30 -19.55 11.66 4.15
C GLY A 30 -19.34 11.65 2.64
N LEU A 31 -18.28 12.29 2.16
CA LEU A 31 -17.92 12.28 0.74
C LEU A 31 -17.52 10.87 0.26
N LEU A 32 -16.72 10.11 1.01
CA LEU A 32 -16.38 8.73 0.67
C LEU A 32 -17.61 7.81 0.60
N LYS A 33 -18.60 8.02 1.50
CA LYS A 33 -19.88 7.31 1.43
C LYS A 33 -20.71 7.71 0.22
N SER A 34 -20.71 8.99 -0.15
CA SER A 34 -21.39 9.47 -1.34
C SER A 34 -20.79 8.89 -2.62
N ILE A 35 -19.45 8.87 -2.74
CA ILE A 35 -18.75 8.31 -3.89
C ILE A 35 -19.08 6.82 -4.02
N ALA A 36 -18.94 6.06 -2.92
CA ALA A 36 -19.32 4.65 -2.91
C ALA A 36 -20.76 4.43 -3.41
N LYS A 37 -21.72 5.22 -2.90
CA LYS A 37 -23.12 5.12 -3.32
C LYS A 37 -23.32 5.41 -4.81
N ASN A 38 -22.61 6.40 -5.36
CA ASN A 38 -22.68 6.73 -6.79
C ASN A 38 -22.16 5.59 -7.67
N HIS A 39 -21.24 4.79 -7.14
CA HIS A 39 -20.73 3.56 -7.76
C HIS A 39 -21.59 2.32 -7.44
N GLY A 40 -22.75 2.48 -6.78
CA GLY A 40 -23.63 1.37 -6.40
C GLY A 40 -23.13 0.54 -5.21
N LEU A 41 -22.11 1.02 -4.48
CA LEU A 41 -21.43 0.30 -3.40
C LEU A 41 -21.78 0.87 -2.02
N LYS A 42 -21.52 0.09 -0.96
CA LYS A 42 -21.65 0.54 0.43
C LYS A 42 -20.47 0.13 1.30
N TRP A 43 -20.08 1.04 2.20
CA TRP A 43 -19.13 0.72 3.26
C TRP A 43 -19.80 -0.14 4.32
N ARG A 44 -19.26 -1.34 4.55
CA ARG A 44 -19.70 -2.25 5.62
C ARG A 44 -18.67 -2.26 6.73
N LYS A 45 -19.11 -2.14 7.98
CA LYS A 45 -18.22 -2.35 9.13
C LYS A 45 -17.83 -3.82 9.15
N MET A 46 -16.53 -4.09 9.24
CA MET A 46 -16.02 -5.46 9.39
C MET A 46 -16.32 -5.95 10.81
N GLN A 47 -16.74 -7.22 10.91
CA GLN A 47 -17.00 -7.92 12.17
C GLN A 47 -16.60 -9.41 12.05
N ASP A 48 -15.76 -9.73 11.06
CA ASP A 48 -15.37 -11.09 10.73
C ASP A 48 -13.88 -11.34 11.04
N THR A 49 -13.40 -12.56 10.81
CA THR A 49 -11.99 -12.92 11.04
C THR A 49 -11.01 -12.12 10.17
N LYS A 50 -11.46 -11.53 9.05
CA LYS A 50 -10.62 -10.66 8.23
C LYS A 50 -10.31 -9.37 8.97
N GLU A 51 -11.20 -8.90 9.86
CA GLU A 51 -10.95 -7.74 10.72
C GLU A 51 -9.64 -7.89 11.50
N ILE A 52 -9.40 -9.04 12.13
CA ILE A 52 -8.18 -9.32 12.90
C ILE A 52 -6.93 -9.23 12.01
N LYS A 53 -6.99 -9.85 10.82
CA LYS A 53 -5.88 -9.83 9.86
C LYS A 53 -5.58 -8.42 9.36
N ILE A 54 -6.60 -7.62 9.11
CA ILE A 54 -6.46 -6.24 8.63
C ILE A 54 -6.00 -5.34 9.77
N ALA A 55 -6.57 -5.47 10.97
CA ALA A 55 -6.17 -4.76 12.19
C ALA A 55 -4.68 -4.93 12.48
N GLY A 56 -4.17 -6.17 12.40
CA GLY A 56 -2.75 -6.46 12.57
C GLY A 56 -1.87 -5.58 11.67
N ARG A 57 -2.22 -5.39 10.38
CA ARG A 57 -1.45 -4.53 9.44
C ARG A 57 -1.32 -3.08 9.92
N TYR A 58 -2.31 -2.58 10.65
CA TYR A 58 -2.33 -1.23 11.19
C TYR A 58 -1.70 -1.14 12.60
N GLU A 59 -1.90 -2.14 13.45
CA GLU A 59 -1.33 -2.18 14.81
C GLU A 59 0.19 -2.25 14.79
N PHE A 60 0.78 -2.97 13.82
CA PHE A 60 2.23 -2.92 13.54
C PHE A 60 2.74 -1.54 13.07
N ARG A 61 1.90 -0.51 13.03
CA ARG A 61 2.25 0.89 12.73
C ARG A 61 2.06 1.79 13.96
N GLY A 62 1.85 1.22 15.15
CA GLY A 62 1.63 1.98 16.39
C GLY A 62 0.27 2.70 16.41
N LEU A 63 -0.66 2.32 15.53
CA LEU A 63 -1.99 2.92 15.43
C LEU A 63 -2.99 2.07 16.21
N LYS A 64 -3.69 2.70 17.16
CA LYS A 64 -4.82 2.07 17.84
C LYS A 64 -6.05 2.12 16.94
N ILE A 65 -6.40 1.01 16.31
CA ILE A 65 -7.60 0.90 15.48
C ILE A 65 -8.85 0.84 16.37
N ILE A 66 -9.93 1.49 15.92
CA ILE A 66 -11.24 1.47 16.60
C ILE A 66 -12.26 0.65 15.79
N ASN A 67 -12.33 0.90 14.49
CA ASN A 67 -13.25 0.23 13.57
C ASN A 67 -12.57 0.11 12.22
N ILE A 68 -12.88 -0.97 11.51
CA ILE A 68 -12.46 -1.19 10.12
C ILE A 68 -13.72 -1.34 9.29
N TYR A 69 -13.69 -0.76 8.09
CA TYR A 69 -14.76 -0.82 7.12
C TYR A 69 -14.20 -1.30 5.79
N GLU A 70 -14.92 -2.18 5.12
CA GLU A 70 -14.63 -2.64 3.77
C GLU A 70 -15.66 -2.06 2.79
N LEU A 71 -15.24 -1.81 1.56
CA LEU A 71 -16.13 -1.38 0.48
C LEU A 71 -16.65 -2.61 -0.27
N GLU A 72 -17.73 -3.18 0.26
CA GLU A 72 -18.31 -4.44 -0.21
C GLU A 72 -17.25 -5.54 -0.42
N ASP A 73 -17.20 -6.16 -1.60
CA ASP A 73 -16.26 -7.24 -1.93
C ASP A 73 -14.97 -6.74 -2.59
N LEU A 74 -14.78 -5.41 -2.64
CA LEU A 74 -13.54 -4.82 -3.14
C LEU A 74 -12.44 -4.88 -2.08
N SER A 75 -11.19 -4.97 -2.55
CA SER A 75 -10.00 -4.87 -1.68
C SER A 75 -9.70 -3.42 -1.27
N ILE A 76 -10.73 -2.67 -0.87
CA ILE A 76 -10.63 -1.29 -0.38
C ILE A 76 -11.16 -1.23 1.05
N PHE A 77 -10.33 -0.75 1.96
CA PHE A 77 -10.61 -0.70 3.38
C PHE A 77 -10.35 0.68 3.94
N TYR A 78 -11.09 1.12 4.95
CA TYR A 78 -10.62 2.19 5.82
C TYR A 78 -10.72 1.82 7.29
N ALA A 79 -9.72 2.24 8.06
CA ALA A 79 -9.67 2.07 9.50
C ALA A 79 -9.73 3.43 10.19
N THR A 80 -10.58 3.57 11.20
CA THR A 80 -10.59 4.74 12.08
C THR A 80 -9.64 4.52 13.24
N THR A 81 -8.83 5.53 13.58
CA THR A 81 -7.79 5.40 14.60
C THR A 81 -8.03 6.29 15.81
N LYS A 82 -7.63 5.82 16.99
CA LYS A 82 -7.60 6.61 18.22
C LYS A 82 -6.21 7.24 18.34
N SER A 83 -6.15 8.57 18.33
CA SER A 83 -4.94 9.30 18.74
C SER A 83 -4.99 9.50 20.25
N LEU A 84 -3.86 9.34 20.95
CA LEU A 84 -3.74 9.59 22.39
C LEU A 84 -4.27 10.98 22.79
N ASN A 85 -4.10 11.98 21.92
CA ASN A 85 -4.43 13.38 22.20
C ASN A 85 -5.54 13.97 21.30
N SER A 86 -6.23 13.14 20.51
CA SER A 86 -7.36 13.65 19.72
C SER A 86 -8.41 12.57 19.50
N CYS A 87 -9.59 12.79 20.08
CA CYS A 87 -10.82 12.07 19.80
C CYS A 87 -11.02 11.87 18.28
N ASP A 88 -11.14 10.61 17.86
CA ASP A 88 -11.72 10.07 16.63
C ASP A 88 -11.65 10.93 15.35
N LYS A 89 -10.51 11.57 15.07
CA LYS A 89 -10.37 12.48 13.93
C LYS A 89 -9.63 11.88 12.75
N LYS A 90 -8.80 10.85 12.95
CA LYS A 90 -7.99 10.27 11.87
C LYS A 90 -8.57 8.95 11.36
N ALA A 91 -8.40 8.74 10.06
CA ALA A 91 -8.65 7.47 9.40
C ALA A 91 -7.53 7.22 8.39
N ILE A 92 -7.34 5.96 8.03
CA ILE A 92 -6.46 5.53 6.95
C ILE A 92 -7.30 4.69 6.01
N ILE A 93 -7.30 5.03 4.72
CA ILE A 93 -7.80 4.16 3.67
C ILE A 93 -6.62 3.37 3.08
N GLU A 94 -6.90 2.14 2.65
CA GLU A 94 -5.99 1.24 1.96
C GLU A 94 -6.69 0.68 0.72
N PHE A 95 -6.07 0.85 -0.44
CA PHE A 95 -6.45 0.25 -1.71
C PHE A 95 -5.46 -0.88 -1.96
N TYR A 96 -5.85 -2.10 -1.65
CA TYR A 96 -4.96 -3.26 -1.59
C TYR A 96 -5.11 -4.14 -2.83
N GLY A 97 -4.02 -4.81 -3.22
CA GLY A 97 -4.07 -5.82 -4.27
C GLY A 97 -4.42 -5.25 -5.64
N LEU A 98 -3.82 -4.11 -5.98
CA LEU A 98 -3.92 -3.52 -7.31
C LEU A 98 -3.24 -4.40 -8.36
N ARG A 99 -2.28 -5.25 -7.95
CA ARG A 99 -1.65 -6.30 -8.79
C ARG A 99 -1.96 -7.70 -8.24
N GLN A 100 -3.15 -8.21 -8.54
CA GLN A 100 -3.57 -9.58 -8.19
C GLN A 100 -3.85 -10.44 -9.43
N TYR A 101 -3.71 -11.76 -9.27
CA TYR A 101 -3.86 -12.74 -10.34
C TYR A 101 -5.04 -13.70 -10.13
N HIS A 102 -5.62 -13.73 -8.93
CA HIS A 102 -6.71 -14.63 -8.55
C HIS A 102 -8.05 -13.91 -8.36
N LYS A 103 -8.05 -12.56 -8.40
CA LYS A 103 -9.21 -11.68 -8.21
C LYS A 103 -9.02 -10.39 -9.02
N PRO A 104 -10.11 -9.76 -9.48
CA PRO A 104 -10.02 -8.46 -10.12
C PRO A 104 -9.48 -7.40 -9.15
N ALA A 105 -8.67 -6.48 -9.67
CA ALA A 105 -8.25 -5.30 -8.93
C ALA A 105 -9.47 -4.36 -8.73
N PRO A 106 -9.49 -3.54 -7.66
CA PRO A 106 -10.51 -2.52 -7.52
C PRO A 106 -10.49 -1.54 -8.71
N PRO A 107 -11.65 -1.02 -9.17
CA PRO A 107 -11.72 -0.12 -10.32
C PRO A 107 -10.87 1.15 -10.14
N LEU A 108 -10.08 1.51 -11.16
CA LEU A 108 -9.12 2.62 -11.08
C LEU A 108 -9.80 3.98 -11.00
N ASP A 109 -10.94 4.15 -11.67
CA ASP A 109 -11.79 5.33 -11.62
C ASP A 109 -12.32 5.57 -10.19
N LEU A 110 -12.83 4.52 -9.54
CA LEU A 110 -13.26 4.58 -8.15
C LEU A 110 -12.09 4.91 -7.21
N ILE A 111 -10.91 4.30 -7.40
CA ILE A 111 -9.72 4.61 -6.61
C ILE A 111 -9.34 6.09 -6.78
N ALA A 112 -9.34 6.60 -8.01
CA ALA A 112 -8.99 7.99 -8.30
C ALA A 112 -9.96 8.98 -7.63
N GLU A 113 -11.27 8.74 -7.72
CA GLU A 113 -12.28 9.58 -7.06
C GLU A 113 -12.13 9.58 -5.52
N LEU A 114 -11.90 8.41 -4.92
CA LEU A 114 -11.71 8.29 -3.47
C LEU A 114 -10.42 8.99 -3.03
N LEU A 115 -9.33 8.87 -3.81
CA LEU A 115 -8.07 9.56 -3.56
C LEU A 115 -8.18 11.08 -3.71
N ASP A 116 -8.95 11.58 -4.69
CA ASP A 116 -9.22 13.01 -4.85
C ASP A 116 -10.00 13.57 -3.65
N ALA A 117 -11.04 12.86 -3.19
CA ALA A 117 -11.79 13.21 -1.99
C ALA A 117 -10.91 13.27 -0.73
N ILE A 118 -9.96 12.34 -0.62
CA ILE A 118 -8.98 12.32 0.46
C ILE A 118 -7.90 13.38 0.26
N ASN A 119 -7.55 13.69 -0.97
CA ASN A 119 -6.50 14.62 -1.34
C ASN A 119 -5.21 14.32 -0.54
N ASN A 120 -4.78 13.06 -0.49
CA ASN A 120 -3.56 12.63 0.19
C ASN A 120 -3.09 11.26 -0.31
N VAL A 121 -1.79 11.01 -0.24
CA VAL A 121 -1.17 9.68 -0.29
C VAL A 121 -0.14 9.65 0.84
N SER A 122 -0.12 8.58 1.63
CA SER A 122 0.77 8.44 2.79
C SER A 122 1.83 7.37 2.60
N SER A 123 1.56 6.36 1.78
CA SER A 123 2.54 5.38 1.35
C SER A 123 2.01 4.59 0.18
N ILE A 124 2.90 4.03 -0.63
CA ILE A 124 2.56 3.01 -1.62
C ILE A 124 3.40 1.77 -1.37
N ASP A 125 2.90 0.59 -1.75
CA ASP A 125 3.72 -0.60 -1.89
C ASP A 125 4.03 -0.78 -3.37
N LEU A 126 5.32 -0.77 -3.71
CA LEU A 126 5.82 -1.15 -5.02
C LEU A 126 5.97 -2.66 -5.06
N CYS A 127 5.68 -3.27 -6.21
CA CYS A 127 5.89 -4.69 -6.42
C CYS A 127 6.54 -4.99 -7.77
N TYR A 128 7.29 -6.08 -7.79
CA TYR A 128 7.85 -6.68 -9.00
C TYR A 128 7.67 -8.19 -8.94
N ASP A 129 7.16 -8.75 -10.03
CA ASP A 129 6.89 -10.18 -10.18
C ASP A 129 7.94 -10.82 -11.09
N SER A 130 8.45 -11.98 -10.68
CA SER A 130 9.44 -12.78 -11.41
C SER A 130 8.96 -14.22 -11.54
N HIS A 131 9.22 -14.85 -12.69
CA HIS A 131 8.98 -16.29 -12.87
C HIS A 131 10.06 -17.17 -12.24
N THR A 132 11.20 -16.58 -11.85
CA THR A 132 12.28 -17.26 -11.13
C THR A 132 12.41 -16.73 -9.69
N PRO A 133 12.85 -17.55 -8.73
CA PRO A 133 13.13 -17.10 -7.38
C PRO A 133 14.18 -15.97 -7.33
N PHE A 134 14.07 -15.10 -6.33
CA PHE A 134 15.06 -14.06 -6.08
C PHE A 134 16.29 -14.61 -5.34
N ASN A 135 17.46 -14.02 -5.60
CA ASN A 135 18.67 -14.24 -4.84
C ASN A 135 18.55 -13.58 -3.45
N LEU A 136 18.14 -14.37 -2.47
CA LEU A 136 17.98 -13.90 -1.08
C LEU A 136 19.31 -13.80 -0.33
N ASP A 137 20.39 -14.44 -0.82
CA ASP A 137 21.71 -14.42 -0.17
C ASP A 137 22.37 -13.05 -0.25
N ALA A 138 21.91 -12.20 -1.17
CA ALA A 138 22.29 -10.79 -1.24
C ALA A 138 21.79 -9.96 -0.05
N PHE A 139 20.93 -10.50 0.81
CA PHE A 139 20.27 -9.77 1.88
C PHE A 139 20.37 -10.45 3.25
N LYS A 140 20.48 -9.64 4.30
CA LYS A 140 20.24 -10.10 5.67
C LYS A 140 18.75 -10.19 5.91
N ILE A 141 18.21 -11.39 6.10
CA ILE A 141 16.75 -11.61 6.19
C ILE A 141 16.25 -12.15 7.54
N ILE A 142 14.95 -11.99 7.79
CA ILE A 142 14.12 -12.76 8.72
C ILE A 142 13.09 -13.50 7.90
N LYS A 143 12.93 -14.81 8.10
CA LYS A 143 11.82 -15.56 7.50
C LYS A 143 10.66 -15.65 8.49
N TYR A 144 9.45 -15.42 7.99
CA TYR A 144 8.20 -15.73 8.69
C TYR A 144 7.30 -16.48 7.71
N GLY A 145 7.12 -17.78 7.94
CA GLY A 145 6.51 -18.68 6.95
C GLY A 145 7.28 -18.66 5.62
N SER A 146 6.57 -18.49 4.51
CA SER A 146 7.12 -18.41 3.14
C SER A 146 7.58 -17.00 2.73
N THR A 147 7.59 -16.03 3.64
CA THR A 147 7.99 -14.64 3.36
C THR A 147 9.34 -14.33 4.00
N ALA A 148 10.26 -13.75 3.22
CA ALA A 148 11.57 -13.29 3.65
C ALA A 148 11.57 -11.76 3.75
N TYR A 149 11.76 -11.22 4.95
CA TYR A 149 11.84 -9.78 5.22
C TYR A 149 13.29 -9.35 5.34
N VAL A 150 13.66 -8.25 4.69
CA VAL A 150 15.02 -7.71 4.76
C VAL A 150 15.20 -6.90 6.06
N LYS A 151 16.26 -7.18 6.82
CA LYS A 151 16.64 -6.48 8.07
C LYS A 151 17.42 -5.18 7.81
N ALA A 152 17.08 -4.45 6.76
CA ALA A 152 17.75 -3.19 6.42
C ALA A 152 16.76 -2.25 5.73
N GLU A 153 16.94 -0.96 5.97
CA GLU A 153 16.30 0.10 5.18
C GLU A 153 17.13 0.34 3.92
N PHE A 154 16.47 0.57 2.79
CA PHE A 154 17.14 0.86 1.51
C PHE A 154 16.63 2.20 0.99
N GLY A 155 17.50 3.21 1.04
CA GLY A 155 17.13 4.57 0.63
C GLY A 155 15.88 5.04 1.37
N THR A 156 14.84 5.37 0.62
CA THR A 156 13.53 5.82 1.14
C THR A 156 12.58 4.67 1.49
N LEU A 157 12.90 3.43 1.10
CA LEU A 157 12.01 2.28 1.19
C LEU A 157 12.05 1.61 2.56
N GLN A 158 10.87 1.16 2.99
CA GLN A 158 10.62 0.43 4.21
C GLN A 158 10.02 -0.93 3.89
N ARG A 159 10.08 -1.87 4.85
CA ARG A 159 9.40 -3.18 4.76
C ARG A 159 9.64 -3.86 3.42
N ILE A 160 10.89 -4.17 3.12
CA ILE A 160 11.24 -4.91 1.90
C ILE A 160 11.09 -6.39 2.18
N TYR A 161 10.34 -7.09 1.33
CA TYR A 161 10.16 -8.53 1.48
C TYR A 161 9.95 -9.24 0.16
N PHE A 162 10.30 -10.52 0.18
CA PHE A 162 10.21 -11.44 -0.93
C PHE A 162 9.36 -12.63 -0.53
N TYR A 163 8.53 -13.12 -1.44
CA TYR A 163 7.71 -14.31 -1.16
C TYR A 163 7.29 -15.03 -2.43
N ASP A 164 6.90 -16.29 -2.26
CA ASP A 164 6.27 -17.08 -3.30
C ASP A 164 4.80 -16.64 -3.48
N LYS A 165 4.54 -15.91 -4.56
CA LYS A 165 3.22 -15.34 -4.88
C LYS A 165 2.28 -16.42 -5.40
N ALA A 166 2.81 -17.40 -6.13
CA ALA A 166 2.05 -18.54 -6.61
C ALA A 166 1.50 -19.35 -5.43
N LEU A 167 2.36 -19.69 -4.46
CA LEU A 167 1.95 -20.38 -3.23
C LEU A 167 0.92 -19.56 -2.43
N LYS A 168 1.12 -18.24 -2.30
CA LYS A 168 0.21 -17.38 -1.53
C LYS A 168 -1.18 -17.25 -2.16
N ASN A 169 -1.27 -17.28 -3.48
CA ASN A 169 -2.49 -17.04 -4.24
C ASN A 169 -3.07 -18.31 -4.89
N ASP A 170 -2.47 -19.48 -4.65
CA ASP A 170 -2.83 -20.76 -5.28
C ASP A 170 -2.84 -20.67 -6.82
N LEU A 171 -1.75 -20.16 -7.39
CA LEU A 171 -1.60 -20.01 -8.84
C LEU A 171 -1.02 -21.28 -9.47
N SER A 172 -1.47 -21.62 -10.68
CA SER A 172 -1.00 -22.77 -11.45
C SER A 172 0.38 -22.58 -12.11
N PHE A 173 1.01 -21.41 -11.93
CA PHE A 173 2.29 -21.06 -12.54
C PHE A 173 3.22 -20.41 -11.51
N SER A 174 4.53 -20.61 -11.68
CA SER A 174 5.54 -20.03 -10.80
C SER A 174 5.55 -18.51 -10.88
N LEU A 175 5.44 -17.88 -9.71
CA LEU A 175 5.48 -16.44 -9.56
C LEU A 175 6.02 -16.08 -8.19
N TYR A 176 7.12 -15.33 -8.18
CA TYR A 176 7.76 -14.79 -6.98
C TYR A 176 7.61 -13.29 -6.99
N ARG A 177 7.38 -12.70 -5.82
CA ARG A 177 7.22 -11.26 -5.70
C ARG A 177 8.21 -10.63 -4.74
N ALA A 178 8.80 -9.53 -5.19
CA ALA A 178 9.44 -8.53 -4.35
C ALA A 178 8.43 -7.40 -4.08
N GLU A 179 8.29 -6.99 -2.82
CA GLU A 179 7.45 -5.85 -2.41
C GLU A 179 8.26 -4.94 -1.48
N ALA A 180 8.04 -3.63 -1.60
CA ALA A 180 8.63 -2.63 -0.72
C ALA A 180 7.66 -1.46 -0.50
N THR A 181 7.56 -0.95 0.72
CA THR A 181 6.75 0.22 1.06
C THR A 181 7.55 1.51 0.87
N ALA A 182 7.08 2.39 0.00
CA ALA A 182 7.55 3.77 -0.12
C ALA A 182 6.67 4.71 0.72
N PRO A 183 7.15 5.27 1.83
CA PRO A 183 6.44 6.31 2.57
C PRO A 183 6.39 7.61 1.75
N ILE A 184 5.25 8.29 1.78
CA ILE A 184 5.09 9.62 1.16
C ILE A 184 4.98 10.65 2.28
N ILE A 185 5.98 11.51 2.35
CA ILE A 185 6.21 12.44 3.45
C ILE A 185 5.78 13.85 3.04
N ASP A 186 5.23 14.58 4.00
CA ASP A 186 4.99 16.02 3.96
C ASP A 186 4.09 16.54 2.84
N LEU A 187 3.37 15.67 2.16
CA LEU A 187 2.57 16.02 0.99
C LEU A 187 1.57 17.16 1.22
N ASN A 188 1.03 17.30 2.43
CA ASN A 188 0.08 18.35 2.79
C ASN A 188 0.66 19.46 3.69
N LYS A 189 1.97 19.51 3.91
CA LYS A 189 2.63 20.62 4.59
C LYS A 189 2.94 21.76 3.60
N PRO A 190 2.98 23.03 4.05
CA PRO A 190 3.51 24.12 3.26
C PRO A 190 4.94 23.80 2.81
N ALA A 191 5.22 23.95 1.53
CA ALA A 191 6.52 23.69 0.93
C ALA A 191 6.69 24.55 -0.32
N LEU A 192 7.94 24.72 -0.77
CA LEU A 192 8.28 25.52 -1.96
C LEU A 192 7.70 24.91 -3.24
N LEU A 193 7.79 23.59 -3.38
CA LEU A 193 7.29 22.89 -4.55
C LEU A 193 5.78 22.56 -4.43
N PRO A 194 5.01 22.67 -5.52
CA PRO A 194 3.66 22.16 -5.61
C PRO A 194 3.53 20.72 -5.12
N LYS A 195 2.34 20.40 -4.59
CA LYS A 195 2.04 19.07 -4.05
C LYS A 195 2.31 17.95 -5.05
N THR A 196 1.87 18.11 -6.30
CA THR A 196 2.02 17.09 -7.35
C THR A 196 3.47 16.82 -7.67
N GLU A 197 4.28 17.88 -7.82
CA GLU A 197 5.71 17.76 -8.09
C GLU A 197 6.45 17.07 -6.93
N ARG A 198 6.11 17.39 -5.67
CA ARG A 198 6.66 16.70 -4.51
C ARG A 198 6.28 15.23 -4.42
N LEU A 199 5.08 14.87 -4.89
CA LEU A 199 4.68 13.46 -4.99
C LEU A 199 5.52 12.77 -6.06
N GLU A 200 5.61 13.36 -7.25
CA GLU A 200 6.35 12.82 -8.39
C GLU A 200 7.82 12.56 -8.05
N LEU A 201 8.51 13.52 -7.42
CA LEU A 201 9.90 13.35 -6.98
C LEU A 201 10.07 12.19 -6.00
N GLN A 202 9.18 12.05 -5.03
CA GLN A 202 9.22 10.93 -4.08
C GLN A 202 8.94 9.59 -4.75
N LEU A 203 8.01 9.55 -5.71
CA LEU A 203 7.72 8.33 -6.48
C LEU A 203 8.90 7.93 -7.36
N HIS A 204 9.56 8.88 -8.03
CA HIS A 204 10.75 8.64 -8.82
C HIS A 204 11.90 8.10 -7.98
N GLN A 205 12.15 8.68 -6.80
CA GLN A 205 13.16 8.17 -5.88
C GLN A 205 12.83 6.74 -5.40
N ALA A 206 11.59 6.50 -4.99
CA ALA A 206 11.16 5.18 -4.54
C ALA A 206 11.31 4.09 -5.62
N VAL A 207 10.99 4.42 -6.88
CA VAL A 207 11.20 3.51 -8.02
C VAL A 207 12.69 3.28 -8.28
N SER A 208 13.53 4.32 -8.15
CA SER A 208 14.98 4.19 -8.29
C SER A 208 15.56 3.26 -7.22
N ASP A 209 15.23 3.52 -5.95
CA ASP A 209 15.68 2.70 -4.81
C ASP A 209 15.22 1.24 -4.97
N PHE A 210 13.99 1.01 -5.48
CA PHE A 210 13.48 -0.33 -5.69
C PHE A 210 14.21 -1.05 -6.84
N LYS A 211 14.59 -0.33 -7.91
CA LYS A 211 15.42 -0.89 -8.99
C LYS A 211 16.77 -1.39 -8.47
N ASP A 212 17.39 -0.68 -7.53
CA ASP A 212 18.65 -1.11 -6.94
C ASP A 212 18.50 -2.40 -6.11
N ILE A 213 17.41 -2.52 -5.35
CA ILE A 213 17.07 -3.77 -4.66
C ILE A 213 16.87 -4.91 -5.66
N LEU A 214 16.10 -4.68 -6.73
CA LEU A 214 15.84 -5.69 -7.73
C LEU A 214 17.12 -6.14 -8.43
N LYS A 215 18.03 -5.21 -8.74
CA LYS A 215 19.33 -5.55 -9.32
C LYS A 215 20.11 -6.52 -8.43
N LEU A 216 20.14 -6.29 -7.12
CA LEU A 216 20.77 -7.21 -6.17
C LEU A 216 20.02 -8.56 -6.12
N ALA A 217 18.69 -8.51 -6.06
CA ALA A 217 17.83 -9.69 -5.94
C ALA A 217 17.77 -10.56 -7.21
N THR A 218 18.11 -10.03 -8.38
CA THR A 218 18.14 -10.78 -9.65
C THR A 218 19.56 -11.04 -10.13
N SER A 219 20.59 -10.56 -9.43
CA SER A 219 21.97 -10.90 -9.73
C SER A 219 22.23 -12.36 -9.40
N SER A 220 22.89 -13.10 -10.29
CA SER A 220 23.35 -14.45 -10.00
C SER A 220 24.17 -14.43 -8.69
N PRO A 221 24.01 -15.42 -7.80
CA PRO A 221 24.88 -15.54 -6.66
C PRO A 221 26.31 -15.67 -7.19
N ASN A 222 27.16 -14.70 -6.88
CA ASN A 222 28.58 -14.81 -7.19
C ASN A 222 29.08 -16.08 -6.50
N ASN A 223 29.50 -17.08 -7.28
CA ASN A 223 30.26 -18.22 -6.79
C ASN A 223 31.49 -17.66 -6.06
N ARG A 224 31.41 -17.59 -4.73
CA ARG A 224 32.54 -17.37 -3.84
C ARG A 224 32.89 -18.70 -3.21
#